data_AF-A0A9D1V5T0-F1
#
_entry.id   AF-A0A9D1V5T0-F1
#
_cell.length_a   1.000
_cell.length_b   1.000
_cell.length_c   1.000
_cell.angle_alpha   90.00
_cell.angle_beta   90.00
_cell.angle_gamma   90.00
#
_symmetry.space_group_name_H-M   'P 1'
#
loop_
_entity.id
_entity.type
_entity.pdbx_description
1 polymer ?
#
loop_
_entity_poly.entity_id
_entity_poly.type
_entity_poly.pdbx_seq_one_letter_code
_entity_poly.pdbx_strand_id
1 'polypeptide(L)' 'MSLFEPRTPVYSGEGDELKKVEKLLHDHQIDYKLKAGSTGTLVMVKRSRADEAEMEIREAKARNWLW' A
#
# COMPACT_ATOMS: atom_id res chain seq x y z
N MET A 1 -20.17 -5.75 17.85
CA MET A 1 -20.11 -4.42 17.20
C MET A 1 -19.12 -4.51 16.04
N SER A 2 -19.53 -4.16 14.83
CA SER A 2 -18.71 -4.31 13.61
C SER A 2 -17.50 -3.36 13.63
N LEU A 3 -16.35 -3.84 14.12
CA LEU A 3 -15.04 -3.21 13.93
C LEU A 3 -14.54 -3.47 12.50
N PHE A 4 -15.25 -2.96 11.51
CA PHE A 4 -14.64 -2.79 10.20
C PHE A 4 -13.79 -1.53 10.28
N GLU A 5 -12.53 -1.70 10.67
CA GLU A 5 -11.56 -0.61 10.59
C GLU A 5 -11.57 -0.08 9.14
N PRO A 6 -11.80 1.23 8.94
CA PRO A 6 -11.78 1.80 7.61
C PRO A 6 -10.39 1.57 7.00
N ARG A 7 -10.37 1.03 5.79
CA ARG A 7 -9.13 0.89 5.01
C ARG A 7 -8.95 2.12 4.14
N THR A 8 -7.76 2.71 4.20
CA THR A 8 -7.39 3.91 3.47
C THR A 8 -6.54 3.51 2.25
N PRO A 9 -6.83 4.05 1.05
CA PRO A 9 -5.96 3.86 -0.11
C PRO A 9 -4.65 4.65 0.09
N VAL A 10 -3.51 3.97 0.03
CA VAL A 10 -2.18 4.59 0.24
C VAL A 10 -1.32 4.59 -1.02
N TYR A 11 -1.67 3.76 -2.01
CA TYR A 11 -0.95 3.68 -3.26
C TYR A 11 -1.86 3.19 -4.39
N SER A 12 -1.56 3.64 -5.61
CA SER A 12 -2.21 3.22 -6.85
C SER A 12 -1.14 2.92 -7.88
N GLY A 13 -1.16 1.71 -8.45
CA GLY A 13 -0.22 1.32 -9.49
C GLY A 13 -0.53 -0.05 -10.08
N GLU A 14 0.27 -0.45 -11.06
CA GLU A 14 0.12 -1.72 -11.79
C GLU A 14 1.50 -2.31 -12.12
N GLY A 15 1.53 -3.60 -12.48
CA GLY A 15 2.75 -4.27 -12.93
C GLY A 15 3.77 -4.52 -11.81
N ASP A 16 5.06 -4.33 -12.14
CA ASP A 16 6.16 -4.65 -11.21
C ASP A 16 6.30 -3.66 -10.05
N GLU A 17 5.90 -2.40 -10.22
CA GLU A 17 5.90 -1.42 -9.12
C GLU A 17 4.93 -1.84 -8.01
N LEU A 18 3.74 -2.34 -8.39
CA LEU A 18 2.75 -2.85 -7.44
C LEU A 18 3.29 -4.03 -6.64
N LYS A 19 3.93 -5.02 -7.29
CA LYS A 19 4.51 -6.18 -6.61
C LYS A 19 5.59 -5.79 -5.61
N LYS A 20 6.39 -4.76 -5.92
CA LYS A 20 7.40 -4.24 -5.00
C LYS A 20 6.76 -3.54 -3.80
N VAL A 21 5.68 -2.78 -4.00
CA VAL A 21 4.89 -2.19 -2.92
C VAL A 21 4.24 -3.27 -2.05
N GLU A 22 3.67 -4.31 -2.65
CA GLU A 22 3.13 -5.46 -1.93
C GLU A 22 4.18 -6.15 -1.05
N LYS A 23 5.38 -6.38 -1.61
CA LYS A 23 6.50 -6.95 -0.86
C LYS A 23 6.92 -6.06 0.30
N LEU A 24 7.05 -4.75 0.08
CA LEU A 24 7.39 -3.80 1.13
C LEU A 24 6.37 -3.84 2.29
N LEU A 25 5.09 -3.80 1.98
CA LEU A 25 4.04 -3.88 3.00
C LEU A 25 4.03 -5.22 3.72
N HIS A 26 4.31 -6.32 3.00
CA HIS A 26 4.44 -7.64 3.60
C HIS A 26 5.64 -7.74 4.55
N ASP A 27 6.81 -7.24 4.14
CA ASP A 27 8.04 -7.24 4.94
C ASP A 27 7.86 -6.41 6.24
N HIS A 28 7.08 -5.33 6.17
CA HIS A 28 6.73 -4.49 7.33
C HIS A 28 5.52 -5.01 8.13
N GLN A 29 5.01 -6.20 7.81
CA GLN A 29 3.84 -6.83 8.44
C GLN A 29 2.60 -5.92 8.45
N ILE A 30 2.40 -5.14 7.39
CA ILE A 30 1.26 -4.25 7.22
C ILE A 30 0.16 -5.00 6.46
N ASP A 31 -1.00 -5.17 7.09
CA ASP A 31 -2.19 -5.73 6.43
C ASP A 31 -2.67 -4.79 5.32
N TYR A 32 -2.67 -5.30 4.09
CA TYR A 32 -3.12 -4.59 2.91
C TYR A 32 -4.18 -5.38 2.14
N LYS A 33 -5.01 -4.65 1.39
CA LYS A 33 -5.97 -5.20 0.43
C LYS A 33 -5.83 -4.51 -0.90
N LEU A 34 -5.76 -5.30 -1.95
CA LEU A 34 -5.82 -4.80 -3.31
C LEU A 34 -7.29 -4.60 -3.72
N LYS A 35 -7.56 -3.47 -4.37
CA LYS A 35 -8.86 -3.16 -4.96
C LYS A 35 -8.64 -2.63 -6.37
N ALA A 36 -9.29 -3.25 -7.36
CA ALA A 36 -9.28 -2.71 -8.72
C ALA A 36 -9.96 -1.33 -8.72
N GLY A 37 -9.20 -0.31 -9.11
CA GLY A 37 -9.67 1.05 -9.34
C GLY A 37 -9.77 1.36 -10.84
N SER A 38 -10.33 2.51 -11.16
CA SER A 38 -10.59 2.93 -12.54
C SER A 38 -9.32 3.18 -13.37
N THR A 39 -8.18 3.42 -12.72
CA THR A 39 -6.89 3.79 -13.34
C THR A 39 -5.77 2.84 -12.90
N GLY A 40 -6.11 1.67 -12.36
CA GLY A 40 -5.15 0.66 -11.89
C GLY A 40 -5.54 0.01 -10.56
N THR A 41 -4.61 -0.71 -9.93
CA THR A 41 -4.89 -1.38 -8.64
C THR A 41 -4.56 -0.46 -7.47
N LEU A 42 -5.54 -0.28 -6.59
CA LEU A 42 -5.39 0.46 -5.33
C LEU A 42 -4.94 -0.48 -4.22
N VAL A 43 -3.91 -0.08 -3.50
CA VAL A 43 -3.47 -0.71 -2.26
C VAL A 43 -4.12 0.01 -1.10
N MET A 44 -4.96 -0.71 -0.36
CA MET A 44 -5.67 -0.19 0.80
C MET A 44 -5.15 -0.83 2.08
N VAL A 45 -4.71 -0.04 3.04
CA VAL A 45 -4.23 -0.52 4.35
C VAL A 45 -5.17 -0.07 5.46
N LYS A 46 -5.04 -0.64 6.65
CA LYS A 46 -5.78 -0.15 7.82
C LYS A 46 -5.40 1.31 8.11
N ARG A 47 -6.39 2.15 8.47
CA ARG A 47 -6.15 3.56 8.78
C ARG A 47 -5.06 3.79 9.84
N SER A 48 -4.92 2.90 10.82
CA SER A 48 -3.88 2.96 11.85
C SER A 48 -2.45 2.79 11.33
N ARG A 49 -2.28 2.19 10.13
CA ARG A 49 -1.00 1.93 9.47
C ARG A 49 -0.87 2.73 8.17
N ALA A 50 -1.82 3.63 7.88
CA ALA A 50 -1.83 4.40 6.64
C ALA A 50 -0.63 5.35 6.56
N ASP A 51 -0.37 6.12 7.61
CA ASP A 51 0.76 7.05 7.67
C ASP A 51 2.11 6.32 7.53
N GLU A 52 2.27 5.18 8.20
CA GLU A 52 3.47 4.34 8.10
C GLU A 52 3.64 3.77 6.68
N ALA A 53 2.59 3.18 6.12
CA ALA A 53 2.62 2.66 4.75
C ALA A 53 2.95 3.75 3.71
N GLU A 54 2.37 4.94 3.83
CA GLU A 54 2.66 6.06 2.94
C GLU A 54 4.12 6.53 3.06
N MET A 55 4.64 6.61 4.29
CA MET A 55 6.03 6.98 4.55
C MET A 55 6.99 5.96 3.92
N GLU A 56 6.80 4.67 4.20
CA GLU A 56 7.65 3.59 3.66
C GLU A 56 7.62 3.55 2.13
N ILE A 57 6.43 3.68 1.53
CA ILE A 57 6.29 3.72 0.06
C ILE A 57 7.01 4.96 -0.51
N ARG A 58 6.89 6.11 0.15
CA ARG A 58 7.58 7.34 -0.27
C ARG A 58 9.10 7.22 -0.16
N GLU A 59 9.61 6.61 0.90
CA GLU A 59 11.03 6.35 1.08
C GLU A 59 11.55 5.34 0.06
N ALA A 60 10.81 4.25 -0.21
CA ALA A 60 11.16 3.27 -1.24
C ALA A 60 11.21 3.90 -2.64
N LYS A 61 10.33 4.89 -2.93
CA LYS A 61 10.39 5.68 -4.18
C LYS A 61 11.66 6.54 -4.21
N ALA A 62 11.94 7.27 -3.12
CA ALA A 62 13.11 8.15 -3.04
C ALA A 62 14.45 7.38 -3.12
N ARG A 63 14.48 6.15 -2.63
CA ARG A 63 15.65 5.24 -2.69
C ARG A 63 15.79 4.50 -4.02
N ASN A 64 14.96 4.82 -5.01
CA ASN A 64 14.94 4.19 -6.34
C ASN A 64 14.76 2.66 -6.29
N TRP A 65 14.15 2.14 -5.22
CA TRP A 65 13.90 0.70 -5.05
C TRP A 65 12.65 0.23 -5.81
N LEU A 66 11.75 1.16 -6.13
CA LEU A 66 10.51 0.88 -6.84
C LEU A 66 10.66 0.85 -8.37
N TRP A 67 11.79 1.32 -8.92
CA TRP A 67 12.13 1.31 -10.34
C TRP A 67 12.86 0.03 -10.74
#